data_AF-A0A519I2H1-F1
#
_entry.id   AF-A0A519I2H1-F1
#
_cell.length_a   1.000
_cell.length_b   1.000
_cell.length_c   1.000
_cell.angle_alpha   90.00
_cell.angle_beta   90.00
_cell.angle_gamma   90.00
#
_symmetry.space_group_name_H-M   'P 1'
#
loop_
_entity.id
_entity.type
_entity.pdbx_description
1 polymer ?
#
loop_
_entity_poly.entity_id
_entity_poly.type
_entity_poly.pdbx_seq_one_letter_code
_entity_poly.pdbx_strand_id
1 'polypeptide(L)'
;LPGIEATLDALAATARTELERQQAGSSTAVVHRRVHVRYEGSDSALIVPFGSQAEITTAFESAYRQRFAFLMQGKGLVVEAVSVEAVVPGDAPVEPRHALQPARETPHRGMVRMYTGGVDGVPAWHSAQLVVREDLRPGDVIPGPAIIAEKNATTIVEPGWQAQLTDLDHLLLDRTVARAVQHAVGTTVDPVLLEVFNNLFMNIAEQMGLQLQNTAYSVNIKERLDFSCALFDTAGNLIANAPHMPVHLGSMGESIKTVIRDNAGRMQPGDVFVLNDPYHGGTHLPDITVITPVYLQDNAEPTFYVGSRGHHADVGGITPGSMPPFSTRIEEEGVQINNVRLVERGVLREAEMIALLESGEYPSRNPQQNMADLRAQIAANEKGQQELRRMVGEFGLDVVLAYMNHVQDNAEESVRRVITRLKDGRFTLPLDNGAQISVAVRVDAASRSAEIDFTGTSPQQTHNFNAPTAVCMAAVLYVFRTLVQDDIPLNAGCLKPLKVIIPPGSMLNPNPPASVVAGNVETSTCITNALYGALG
;
A
#
# COMPACT_ATOMS: atom_id res chain seq x y z
N LEU A 1 -38.21 8.63 -1.47
CA LEU A 1 -37.47 9.79 -1.98
C LEU A 1 -38.06 10.19 -3.33
N PRO A 2 -39.24 10.83 -3.36
CA PRO A 2 -40.08 10.87 -4.58
C PRO A 2 -39.43 11.60 -5.77
N GLY A 3 -38.69 12.68 -5.52
CA GLY A 3 -37.98 13.42 -6.58
C GLY A 3 -36.89 12.59 -7.25
N ILE A 4 -36.10 11.86 -6.46
CA ILE A 4 -35.02 10.97 -6.95
C ILE A 4 -35.61 9.83 -7.78
N GLU A 5 -36.70 9.25 -7.30
CA GLU A 5 -37.41 8.17 -7.99
C GLU A 5 -37.95 8.62 -9.35
N ALA A 6 -38.59 9.80 -9.40
CA ALA A 6 -39.07 10.38 -10.66
C ALA A 6 -37.94 10.65 -11.67
N THR A 7 -36.77 11.14 -11.21
CA THR A 7 -35.59 11.33 -12.08
C THR A 7 -35.05 9.99 -12.59
N LEU A 8 -34.95 8.98 -11.73
CA LEU A 8 -34.53 7.63 -12.10
C LEU A 8 -35.51 6.99 -13.09
N ASP A 9 -36.81 7.20 -12.94
CA ASP A 9 -37.83 6.71 -13.88
C ASP A 9 -37.71 7.37 -15.26
N ALA A 10 -37.50 8.69 -15.30
CA ALA A 10 -37.27 9.41 -16.56
C ALA A 10 -35.98 8.95 -17.26
N LEU A 11 -34.89 8.76 -16.52
CA LEU A 11 -33.64 8.23 -17.05
C LEU A 11 -33.79 6.77 -17.52
N ALA A 12 -34.53 5.94 -16.78
CA ALA A 12 -34.81 4.56 -17.16
C ALA A 12 -35.62 4.48 -18.46
N ALA A 13 -36.63 5.34 -18.63
CA ALA A 13 -37.38 5.43 -19.87
C ALA A 13 -36.48 5.86 -21.04
N THR A 14 -35.60 6.85 -20.82
CA THR A 14 -34.66 7.33 -21.82
C THR A 14 -33.65 6.25 -22.23
N ALA A 15 -33.03 5.59 -21.26
CA ALA A 15 -32.06 4.52 -21.49
C ALA A 15 -32.69 3.33 -22.23
N ARG A 16 -33.91 2.92 -21.87
CA ARG A 16 -34.66 1.88 -22.59
C ARG A 16 -34.97 2.29 -24.03
N THR A 17 -35.48 3.51 -24.23
CA THR A 17 -35.85 4.01 -25.56
C THR A 17 -34.62 4.06 -26.49
N GLU A 18 -33.48 4.52 -25.99
CA GLU A 18 -32.25 4.59 -26.78
C GLU A 18 -31.70 3.19 -27.09
N LEU A 19 -31.79 2.26 -26.13
CA LEU A 19 -31.38 0.87 -26.34
C LEU A 19 -32.28 0.14 -27.34
N GLU A 20 -33.60 0.33 -27.25
CA GLU A 20 -34.60 -0.16 -28.22
C GLU A 20 -34.38 0.44 -29.63
N ARG A 21 -33.94 1.70 -29.72
CA ARG A 21 -33.59 2.33 -31.01
C ARG A 21 -32.40 1.66 -31.68
N GLN A 22 -31.42 1.21 -30.90
CA GLN A 22 -30.19 0.59 -31.38
C GLN A 22 -30.35 -0.92 -31.67
N GLN A 23 -31.28 -1.60 -30.99
CA GLN A 23 -31.55 -3.03 -31.17
C GLN A 23 -33.01 -3.27 -31.57
N ALA A 24 -33.25 -3.67 -32.82
CA ALA A 24 -34.56 -4.05 -33.34
C ALA A 24 -35.02 -5.45 -32.87
N GLY A 25 -34.84 -5.79 -31.59
CA GLY A 25 -35.12 -7.10 -31.01
C GLY A 25 -36.00 -7.04 -29.75
N SER A 26 -36.93 -7.99 -29.60
CA SER A 26 -38.04 -7.98 -28.63
C SER A 26 -37.69 -8.41 -27.20
N SER A 27 -36.42 -8.33 -26.79
CA SER A 27 -35.98 -8.76 -25.45
C SER A 27 -36.12 -7.64 -24.42
N THR A 28 -36.73 -7.94 -23.28
CA THR A 28 -36.89 -6.98 -22.17
C THR A 28 -35.54 -6.57 -21.56
N ALA A 29 -35.23 -5.28 -21.61
CA ALA A 29 -34.05 -4.71 -20.97
C ALA A 29 -34.11 -4.80 -19.44
N VAL A 30 -33.04 -5.26 -18.81
CA VAL A 30 -32.81 -5.16 -17.36
C VAL A 30 -32.32 -3.74 -17.06
N VAL A 31 -32.88 -3.10 -16.03
CA VAL A 31 -32.52 -1.72 -15.67
C VAL A 31 -31.94 -1.69 -14.26
N HIS A 32 -30.69 -1.25 -14.15
CA HIS A 32 -30.01 -1.01 -12.89
C HIS A 32 -30.10 0.47 -12.53
N ARG A 33 -30.68 0.77 -11.37
CA ARG A 33 -30.82 2.12 -10.83
C ARG A 33 -29.83 2.32 -9.69
N ARG A 34 -29.02 3.38 -9.75
CA ARG A 34 -27.99 3.68 -8.74
C ARG A 34 -28.07 5.13 -8.29
N VAL A 35 -27.78 5.37 -7.02
CA VAL A 35 -27.66 6.70 -6.42
C VAL A 35 -26.21 6.95 -6.01
N HIS A 36 -25.75 8.18 -6.21
CA HIS A 36 -24.40 8.64 -5.87
C HIS A 36 -24.53 9.42 -4.58
N VAL A 37 -24.07 8.83 -3.48
CA VAL A 37 -24.30 9.32 -2.11
C VAL A 37 -22.99 9.75 -1.50
N ARG A 38 -22.99 10.89 -0.81
CA ARG A 38 -21.85 11.39 -0.04
C ARG A 38 -22.30 11.96 1.31
N TYR A 39 -21.37 12.09 2.25
CA TYR A 39 -21.64 12.88 3.45
C TYR A 39 -21.70 14.37 3.11
N GLU A 40 -22.58 15.10 3.77
CA GLU A 40 -22.63 16.56 3.70
C GLU A 40 -21.24 17.17 4.02
N GLY A 41 -20.75 18.04 3.13
CA GLY A 41 -19.42 18.63 3.23
C GLY A 41 -18.25 17.75 2.77
N SER A 42 -18.52 16.58 2.19
CA SER A 42 -17.52 15.78 1.47
C SER A 42 -17.71 15.89 -0.05
N ASP A 43 -16.66 15.64 -0.83
CA ASP A 43 -16.67 15.74 -2.31
C ASP A 43 -16.54 14.39 -3.02
N SER A 44 -16.58 13.29 -2.27
CA SER A 44 -16.47 11.93 -2.81
C SER A 44 -17.79 11.18 -2.64
N ALA A 45 -18.51 10.97 -3.73
CA ALA A 45 -19.69 10.13 -3.74
C ALA A 45 -19.36 8.65 -3.96
N LEU A 46 -20.09 7.79 -3.24
CA LEU A 46 -20.10 6.35 -3.45
C LEU A 46 -21.38 5.97 -4.18
N ILE A 47 -21.24 5.09 -5.17
CA ILE A 47 -22.36 4.62 -5.98
C ILE A 47 -22.97 3.40 -5.29
N VAL A 48 -24.25 3.48 -4.91
CA VAL A 48 -24.97 2.38 -4.29
C VAL A 48 -26.28 2.09 -5.03
N PRO A 49 -26.82 0.85 -4.95
CA PRO A 49 -28.12 0.54 -5.52
C PRO A 49 -29.22 1.45 -4.98
N PHE A 50 -30.15 1.87 -5.82
CA PHE A 50 -31.35 2.58 -5.38
C PHE A 50 -32.29 1.63 -4.63
N GLY A 51 -32.85 2.10 -3.53
CA GLY A 51 -33.82 1.38 -2.71
C GLY A 51 -34.52 2.32 -1.73
N SER A 52 -35.04 1.77 -0.64
CA SER A 52 -35.51 2.57 0.49
C SER A 52 -34.37 3.40 1.10
N GLN A 53 -34.72 4.45 1.85
CA GLN A 53 -33.72 5.28 2.53
C GLN A 53 -32.82 4.44 3.47
N ALA A 54 -33.37 3.43 4.14
CA ALA A 54 -32.62 2.56 5.03
C ALA A 54 -31.63 1.66 4.27
N GLU A 55 -32.02 1.11 3.12
CA GLU A 55 -31.15 0.29 2.27
C GLU A 55 -30.02 1.12 1.67
N ILE A 56 -30.32 2.32 1.17
CA ILE A 56 -29.31 3.26 0.65
C ILE A 56 -28.31 3.63 1.75
N THR A 57 -28.81 3.96 2.94
CA THR A 57 -27.96 4.31 4.10
C THR A 57 -27.05 3.15 4.49
N THR A 58 -27.59 1.94 4.61
CA THR A 58 -26.83 0.75 4.99
C THR A 58 -25.77 0.40 3.95
N ALA A 59 -26.14 0.42 2.66
CA ALA A 59 -25.21 0.16 1.57
C ALA A 59 -24.09 1.22 1.52
N PHE A 60 -24.44 2.49 1.70
CA PHE A 60 -23.49 3.59 1.75
C PHE A 60 -22.55 3.46 2.94
N GLU A 61 -23.06 3.27 4.16
CA GLU A 61 -22.22 3.13 5.36
C GLU A 61 -21.31 1.91 5.30
N SER A 62 -21.80 0.78 4.76
CA SER A 62 -20.98 -0.42 4.55
C SER A 62 -19.85 -0.15 3.56
N ALA A 63 -20.16 0.44 2.40
CA ALA A 63 -19.18 0.80 1.39
C ALA A 63 -18.19 1.86 1.91
N TYR A 64 -18.67 2.83 2.70
CA TYR A 64 -17.86 3.89 3.26
C TYR A 64 -16.90 3.36 4.33
N ARG A 65 -17.35 2.50 5.25
CA ARG A 65 -16.44 1.82 6.21
C ARG A 65 -15.41 0.97 5.50
N GLN A 66 -15.82 0.24 4.45
CA GLN A 66 -14.88 -0.55 3.66
C GLN A 66 -13.85 0.33 2.93
N ARG A 67 -14.21 1.57 2.55
CA ARG A 67 -13.30 2.46 1.83
C ARG A 67 -12.42 3.31 2.75
N PHE A 68 -12.95 3.75 3.89
CA PHE A 68 -12.37 4.78 4.75
C PHE A 68 -12.17 4.35 6.21
N ALA A 69 -12.56 3.14 6.63
CA ALA A 69 -12.46 2.60 8.00
C ALA A 69 -13.27 3.29 9.12
N PHE A 70 -13.95 4.41 8.86
CA PHE A 70 -14.77 5.12 9.86
C PHE A 70 -16.12 5.57 9.29
N LEU A 71 -17.00 6.11 10.13
CA LEU A 71 -18.19 6.87 9.72
C LEU A 71 -18.13 8.32 10.22
N MET A 72 -18.79 9.23 9.51
CA MET A 72 -18.92 10.63 9.92
C MET A 72 -20.21 10.84 10.74
N GLN A 73 -20.10 10.75 12.07
CA GLN A 73 -21.26 10.91 12.96
C GLN A 73 -21.84 12.32 12.88
N GLY A 74 -23.17 12.42 12.87
CA GLY A 74 -23.89 13.70 12.87
C GLY A 74 -23.93 14.44 11.53
N LYS A 75 -23.37 13.86 10.46
CA LYS A 75 -23.42 14.44 9.10
C LYS A 75 -24.57 13.86 8.29
N GLY A 76 -25.30 14.71 7.56
CA GLY A 76 -26.36 14.28 6.66
C GLY A 76 -25.81 13.51 5.46
N LEU A 77 -26.65 12.67 4.85
CA LEU A 77 -26.36 12.04 3.55
C LEU A 77 -26.95 12.89 2.42
N VAL A 78 -26.15 13.15 1.39
CA VAL A 78 -26.53 13.91 0.21
C VAL A 78 -26.47 12.98 -1.00
N VAL A 79 -27.57 12.91 -1.75
CA VAL A 79 -27.58 12.30 -3.09
C VAL A 79 -27.22 13.39 -4.08
N GLU A 80 -26.01 13.35 -4.63
CA GLU A 80 -25.56 14.39 -5.58
C GLU A 80 -25.95 14.07 -7.03
N ALA A 81 -26.05 12.79 -7.35
CA ALA A 81 -26.37 12.33 -8.69
C ALA A 81 -27.10 10.99 -8.65
N VAL A 82 -27.74 10.68 -9.77
CA VAL A 82 -28.36 9.38 -10.04
C VAL A 82 -27.87 8.85 -11.37
N SER A 83 -27.82 7.54 -11.52
CA SER A 83 -27.44 6.91 -12.78
C SER A 83 -28.31 5.69 -13.04
N VAL A 84 -28.62 5.47 -14.32
CA VAL A 84 -29.37 4.31 -14.79
C VAL A 84 -28.58 3.62 -15.88
N GLU A 85 -28.47 2.31 -15.78
CA GLU A 85 -27.87 1.45 -16.78
C GLU A 85 -28.95 0.48 -17.28
N ALA A 86 -29.22 0.48 -18.58
CA ALA A 86 -30.12 -0.47 -19.22
C ALA A 86 -29.28 -1.50 -19.99
N VAL A 87 -29.52 -2.78 -19.73
CA VAL A 87 -28.79 -3.90 -20.32
C VAL A 87 -29.79 -4.82 -21.01
N VAL A 88 -29.61 -5.02 -22.31
CA VAL A 88 -30.31 -6.09 -23.04
C VAL A 88 -29.35 -7.27 -23.15
N PRO A 89 -29.77 -8.49 -22.77
CA PRO A 89 -28.98 -9.68 -23.03
C PRO A 89 -28.67 -9.76 -24.52
N GLY A 90 -27.40 -9.86 -24.90
CA GLY A 90 -27.03 -10.13 -26.28
C GLY A 90 -27.54 -11.49 -26.73
N ASP A 91 -27.57 -11.72 -28.04
CA ASP A 91 -27.78 -13.05 -28.61
C ASP A 91 -26.61 -13.95 -28.21
N ALA A 92 -26.78 -14.66 -27.09
CA ALA A 92 -25.90 -15.77 -26.75
C ALA A 92 -26.25 -16.92 -27.69
N PRO A 93 -25.33 -17.36 -28.58
CA PRO A 93 -25.59 -18.53 -29.40
C PRO A 93 -25.93 -19.71 -28.47
N VAL A 94 -27.01 -20.42 -28.79
CA VAL A 94 -27.41 -21.59 -28.02
C VAL A 94 -26.35 -22.66 -28.22
N GLU A 95 -25.61 -22.97 -27.17
CA GLU A 95 -24.67 -24.07 -27.18
C GLU A 95 -25.43 -25.40 -27.34
N PRO A 96 -25.07 -26.23 -28.33
CA PRO A 96 -25.73 -27.50 -28.56
C PRO A 96 -25.49 -28.43 -27.37
N ARG A 97 -26.58 -29.03 -26.86
CA ARG A 97 -26.50 -30.09 -25.85
C ARG A 97 -26.62 -31.46 -26.51
N HIS A 98 -25.66 -32.31 -26.24
CA HIS A 98 -25.56 -33.68 -26.72
C HIS A 98 -26.00 -34.66 -25.63
N ALA A 99 -26.58 -35.80 -26.04
CA ALA A 99 -26.93 -36.85 -25.10
C ALA A 99 -25.66 -37.52 -24.53
N LEU A 100 -25.55 -37.56 -23.20
CA LEU A 100 -24.50 -38.31 -22.51
C LEU A 100 -24.60 -39.79 -22.88
N GLN A 101 -23.47 -40.35 -23.28
CA GLN A 101 -23.35 -41.75 -23.63
C GLN A 101 -23.08 -42.60 -22.38
N PRO A 102 -23.45 -43.90 -22.38
CA PRO A 102 -23.10 -44.81 -21.29
C PRO A 102 -21.59 -44.85 -21.08
N ALA A 103 -21.17 -44.99 -19.81
CA ALA A 103 -19.77 -45.07 -19.44
C ALA A 103 -19.05 -46.19 -20.20
N ARG A 104 -17.86 -45.88 -20.72
CA ARG A 104 -16.97 -46.80 -21.42
C ARG A 104 -15.52 -46.55 -21.04
N GLU A 105 -14.65 -47.48 -21.41
CA GLU A 105 -13.22 -47.19 -21.48
C GLU A 105 -12.95 -46.20 -22.62
N THR A 106 -12.31 -45.08 -22.30
CA THR A 106 -12.04 -44.03 -23.29
C THR A 106 -10.98 -44.48 -24.29
N PRO A 107 -11.23 -44.36 -25.60
CA PRO A 107 -10.26 -44.75 -26.62
C PRO A 107 -9.03 -43.85 -26.56
N HIS A 108 -7.86 -44.47 -26.62
CA HIS A 108 -6.57 -43.80 -26.75
C HIS A 108 -5.77 -44.45 -27.88
N ARG A 109 -4.94 -43.66 -28.57
CA ARG A 109 -4.14 -44.11 -29.72
C ARG A 109 -2.77 -44.66 -29.33
N GLY A 110 -2.41 -44.57 -28.06
CA GLY A 110 -1.19 -45.17 -27.52
C GLY A 110 -0.81 -44.59 -26.16
N MET A 111 0.34 -45.03 -25.67
CA MET A 111 0.98 -44.51 -24.47
C MET A 111 2.23 -43.72 -24.86
N VAL A 112 2.39 -42.53 -24.29
CA VAL A 112 3.51 -41.62 -24.55
C VAL A 112 4.17 -41.18 -23.26
N ARG A 113 5.45 -40.82 -23.31
CA ARG A 113 6.16 -40.28 -22.14
C ARG A 113 5.85 -38.79 -21.99
N MET A 114 5.46 -38.40 -20.79
CA MET A 114 5.10 -37.02 -20.43
C MET A 114 5.84 -36.61 -19.16
N TYR A 115 6.40 -35.40 -19.08
CA TYR A 115 7.07 -34.90 -17.87
C TYR A 115 6.23 -33.78 -17.24
N THR A 116 5.66 -34.03 -16.05
CA THR A 116 4.76 -33.09 -15.34
C THR A 116 4.92 -33.24 -13.83
N GLY A 117 4.23 -32.37 -13.07
CA GLY A 117 4.05 -32.58 -11.63
C GLY A 117 3.37 -33.92 -11.33
N GLY A 118 3.81 -34.59 -10.27
CA GLY A 118 3.14 -35.75 -9.69
C GLY A 118 1.99 -35.36 -8.77
N VAL A 119 1.25 -36.36 -8.27
CA VAL A 119 0.16 -36.17 -7.30
C VAL A 119 0.69 -35.56 -5.97
N ASP A 120 1.95 -35.84 -5.65
CA ASP A 120 2.74 -35.33 -4.53
C ASP A 120 3.39 -33.96 -4.80
N GLY A 121 3.20 -33.39 -6.00
CA GLY A 121 3.81 -32.13 -6.42
C GLY A 121 5.26 -32.27 -6.92
N VAL A 122 5.84 -33.47 -6.93
CA VAL A 122 7.21 -33.70 -7.41
C VAL A 122 7.19 -33.95 -8.92
N PRO A 123 7.95 -33.20 -9.74
CA PRO A 123 8.02 -33.44 -11.18
C PRO A 123 8.65 -34.80 -11.50
N ALA A 124 8.03 -35.56 -12.40
CA ALA A 124 8.52 -36.88 -12.82
C ALA A 124 8.08 -37.24 -14.25
N TRP A 125 8.70 -38.27 -14.82
CA TRP A 125 8.26 -38.87 -16.07
C TRP A 125 7.08 -39.81 -15.81
N HIS A 126 5.98 -39.59 -16.53
CA HIS A 126 4.76 -40.38 -16.49
C HIS A 126 4.49 -41.06 -17.83
N SER A 127 3.87 -42.23 -17.81
CA SER A 127 3.31 -42.88 -19.00
C SER A 127 1.89 -42.38 -19.18
N ALA A 128 1.67 -41.49 -20.15
CA ALA A 128 0.39 -40.82 -20.38
C ALA A 128 -0.39 -41.44 -21.55
N GLN A 129 -1.71 -41.53 -21.43
CA GLN A 129 -2.57 -41.91 -22.55
C GLN A 129 -2.59 -40.80 -23.61
N LEU A 130 -2.37 -41.13 -24.87
CA LEU A 130 -2.58 -40.21 -25.99
C LEU A 130 -4.01 -40.37 -26.51
N VAL A 131 -4.88 -39.45 -26.12
CA VAL A 131 -6.28 -39.40 -26.53
C VAL A 131 -6.42 -38.40 -27.68
N VAL A 132 -7.19 -38.74 -28.70
CA VAL A 132 -7.50 -37.81 -29.80
C VAL A 132 -8.95 -37.36 -29.64
N ARG A 133 -9.16 -36.04 -29.66
CA ARG A 133 -10.44 -35.42 -29.32
C ARG A 133 -11.61 -35.89 -30.18
N GLU A 134 -11.37 -36.16 -31.45
CA GLU A 134 -12.37 -36.67 -32.39
C GLU A 134 -12.86 -38.09 -32.07
N ASP A 135 -12.13 -38.84 -31.24
CA ASP A 135 -12.50 -40.21 -30.83
C ASP A 135 -13.40 -40.20 -29.55
N LEU A 136 -13.57 -39.03 -28.92
CA LEU A 136 -14.35 -38.84 -27.70
C LEU A 136 -15.84 -38.64 -27.97
N ARG A 137 -16.65 -38.98 -26.96
CA ARG A 137 -18.11 -38.80 -26.96
C ARG A 137 -18.56 -38.19 -25.63
N PRO A 138 -19.62 -37.36 -25.62
CA PRO A 138 -20.17 -36.79 -24.39
C PRO A 138 -20.39 -37.85 -23.31
N GLY A 139 -19.84 -37.63 -22.12
CA GLY A 139 -19.80 -38.58 -21.01
C GLY A 139 -18.49 -39.34 -20.84
N ASP A 140 -17.58 -39.33 -21.81
CA ASP A 140 -16.26 -39.95 -21.67
C ASP A 140 -15.43 -39.28 -20.57
N VAL A 141 -14.72 -40.09 -19.79
CA VAL A 141 -13.84 -39.66 -18.69
C VAL A 141 -12.42 -40.11 -18.98
N ILE A 142 -11.47 -39.20 -18.84
CA ILE A 142 -10.05 -39.42 -19.10
C ILE A 142 -9.28 -39.17 -17.80
N PRO A 143 -8.89 -40.23 -17.07
CA PRO A 143 -8.04 -40.07 -15.90
C PRO A 143 -6.63 -39.63 -16.33
N GLY A 144 -6.04 -38.67 -15.63
CA GLY A 144 -4.63 -38.33 -15.77
C GLY A 144 -3.73 -39.43 -15.21
N PRO A 145 -2.50 -39.62 -15.72
CA PRO A 145 -1.83 -38.81 -16.75
C PRO A 145 -2.34 -39.09 -18.18
N ALA A 146 -2.73 -38.03 -18.91
CA ALA A 146 -3.13 -38.11 -20.31
C ALA A 146 -2.81 -36.84 -21.09
N ILE A 147 -2.66 -36.99 -22.42
CA ILE A 147 -2.54 -35.91 -23.39
C ILE A 147 -3.74 -36.02 -24.33
N ILE A 148 -4.58 -34.99 -24.37
CA ILE A 148 -5.69 -34.89 -25.30
C ILE A 148 -5.24 -34.00 -26.46
N ALA A 149 -5.06 -34.62 -27.63
CA ALA A 149 -4.65 -33.92 -28.85
C ALA A 149 -5.89 -33.47 -29.65
N GLU A 150 -5.86 -32.21 -30.07
CA GLU A 150 -6.87 -31.56 -30.89
C GLU A 150 -6.21 -30.96 -32.13
N LYS A 151 -7.00 -30.59 -33.13
CA LYS A 151 -6.45 -29.94 -34.35
C LYS A 151 -5.67 -28.66 -34.06
N ASN A 152 -6.11 -27.89 -33.06
CA ASN A 152 -5.59 -26.56 -32.75
C ASN A 152 -5.08 -26.40 -31.31
N ALA A 153 -5.10 -27.48 -30.51
CA ALA A 153 -4.75 -27.44 -29.10
C ALA A 153 -4.19 -28.78 -28.61
N THR A 154 -3.53 -28.76 -27.47
CA THR A 154 -3.11 -29.98 -26.75
C THR A 154 -3.36 -29.74 -25.28
N THR A 155 -4.27 -30.53 -24.71
CA THR A 155 -4.66 -30.42 -23.30
C THR A 155 -3.91 -31.48 -22.50
N ILE A 156 -3.23 -31.04 -21.44
CA ILE A 156 -2.49 -31.92 -20.52
C ILE A 156 -3.37 -32.21 -19.31
N VAL A 157 -3.67 -33.49 -19.08
CA VAL A 157 -4.36 -33.96 -17.88
C VAL A 157 -3.31 -34.58 -16.97
N GLU A 158 -2.83 -33.82 -16.00
CA GLU A 158 -1.80 -34.26 -15.05
C GLU A 158 -2.31 -35.39 -14.12
N PRO A 159 -1.40 -36.18 -13.51
CA PRO A 159 -1.76 -37.09 -12.43
C PRO A 159 -2.62 -36.42 -11.35
N GLY A 160 -3.68 -37.10 -10.92
CA GLY A 160 -4.61 -36.59 -9.90
C GLY A 160 -5.68 -35.63 -10.43
N TRP A 161 -5.66 -35.33 -11.73
CA TRP A 161 -6.76 -34.73 -12.46
C TRP A 161 -7.50 -35.78 -13.29
N GLN A 162 -8.75 -35.48 -13.63
CA GLN A 162 -9.47 -36.14 -14.72
C GLN A 162 -10.00 -35.07 -15.67
N ALA A 163 -10.09 -35.40 -16.95
CA ALA A 163 -10.93 -34.65 -17.87
C ALA A 163 -12.25 -35.40 -18.10
N GLN A 164 -13.33 -34.67 -18.27
CA GLN A 164 -14.62 -35.20 -18.69
C GLN A 164 -15.13 -34.41 -19.88
N LEU A 165 -15.63 -35.11 -20.89
CA LEU A 165 -16.35 -34.46 -21.98
C LEU A 165 -17.83 -34.28 -21.57
N THR A 166 -18.27 -33.04 -21.41
CA THR A 166 -19.64 -32.74 -20.93
C THR A 166 -20.70 -32.90 -22.02
N ASP A 167 -21.97 -32.74 -21.66
CA ASP A 167 -23.08 -32.67 -22.61
C ASP A 167 -22.99 -31.46 -23.56
N LEU A 168 -22.22 -30.43 -23.20
CA LEU A 168 -21.95 -29.24 -24.03
C LEU A 168 -20.69 -29.40 -24.90
N ASP A 169 -20.09 -30.60 -24.94
CA ASP A 169 -18.84 -30.87 -25.66
C ASP A 169 -17.62 -30.08 -25.11
N HIS A 170 -17.72 -29.63 -23.85
CA HIS A 170 -16.62 -29.00 -23.11
C HIS A 170 -15.73 -30.05 -22.47
N LEU A 171 -14.41 -29.83 -22.48
CA LEU A 171 -13.49 -30.56 -21.63
C LEU A 171 -13.44 -29.92 -20.25
N LEU A 172 -14.15 -30.50 -19.29
CA LEU A 172 -14.08 -30.11 -17.89
C LEU A 172 -12.92 -30.84 -17.23
N LEU A 173 -11.95 -30.10 -16.69
CA LEU A 173 -10.86 -30.67 -15.90
C LEU A 173 -11.19 -30.54 -14.42
N ASP A 174 -11.36 -31.68 -13.77
CA ASP A 174 -11.58 -31.78 -12.33
C ASP A 174 -10.38 -32.40 -11.65
N ARG A 175 -9.96 -31.79 -10.54
CA ARG A 175 -8.96 -32.40 -9.67
C ARG A 175 -9.66 -33.42 -8.79
N THR A 176 -9.42 -34.70 -9.05
CA THR A 176 -10.03 -35.81 -8.30
C THR A 176 -9.20 -36.22 -7.09
N VAL A 177 -7.91 -35.90 -7.09
CA VAL A 177 -7.04 -36.05 -5.93
C VAL A 177 -6.70 -34.68 -5.40
N ALA A 178 -7.15 -34.40 -4.17
CA ALA A 178 -6.78 -33.20 -3.44
C ALA A 178 -5.26 -33.01 -3.56
N ARG A 179 -4.86 -31.84 -4.09
CA ARG A 179 -3.45 -31.52 -4.18
C ARG A 179 -2.90 -31.68 -2.77
N ALA A 180 -1.79 -32.41 -2.62
CA ALA A 180 -1.01 -32.23 -1.41
C ALA A 180 -0.60 -30.76 -1.42
N VAL A 181 -1.36 -29.93 -0.70
CA VAL A 181 -0.99 -28.54 -0.43
C VAL A 181 0.14 -28.66 0.57
N GLN A 182 1.31 -29.06 0.08
CA GLN A 182 2.50 -28.46 0.61
C GLN A 182 2.41 -27.02 0.11
N HIS A 183 1.84 -26.14 0.93
CA HIS A 183 2.52 -24.87 1.10
C HIS A 183 3.90 -25.25 1.62
N ALA A 184 4.81 -25.59 0.69
CA ALA A 184 6.24 -25.61 0.97
C ALA A 184 6.74 -24.17 1.21
N VAL A 185 5.83 -23.21 1.35
CA VAL A 185 6.06 -21.92 1.98
C VAL A 185 6.17 -22.17 3.49
N GLY A 186 7.31 -22.71 3.90
CA GLY A 186 7.71 -22.71 5.30
C GLY A 186 8.18 -21.32 5.73
N THR A 187 8.51 -21.18 6.99
CA THR A 187 9.18 -19.98 7.53
C THR A 187 10.67 -19.92 7.15
N THR A 188 11.20 -20.95 6.48
CA THR A 188 12.58 -20.98 5.98
C THR A 188 12.68 -20.17 4.69
N VAL A 189 13.77 -19.42 4.53
CA VAL A 189 14.01 -18.60 3.34
C VAL A 189 14.10 -19.46 2.08
N ASP A 190 13.30 -19.11 1.08
CA ASP A 190 13.37 -19.61 -0.29
C ASP A 190 13.56 -18.40 -1.22
N PRO A 191 14.59 -18.39 -2.10
CA PRO A 191 14.88 -17.22 -2.95
C PRO A 191 13.73 -16.83 -3.89
N VAL A 192 12.95 -17.80 -4.38
CA VAL A 192 11.81 -17.54 -5.26
C VAL A 192 10.68 -16.90 -4.45
N LEU A 193 10.37 -17.48 -3.29
CA LEU A 193 9.34 -16.93 -2.42
C LEU A 193 9.74 -15.58 -1.83
N LEU A 194 11.03 -15.35 -1.57
CA LEU A 194 11.53 -14.06 -1.11
C LEU A 194 11.19 -12.95 -2.11
N GLU A 195 11.40 -13.22 -3.40
CA GLU A 195 11.05 -12.28 -4.47
C GLU A 195 9.52 -12.12 -4.60
N VAL A 196 8.76 -13.20 -4.44
CA VAL A 196 7.28 -13.12 -4.42
C VAL A 196 6.79 -12.25 -3.28
N PHE A 197 7.24 -12.48 -2.05
CA PHE A 197 6.84 -11.69 -0.88
C PHE A 197 7.29 -10.23 -0.99
N ASN A 198 8.49 -9.99 -1.50
CA ASN A 198 8.96 -8.64 -1.78
C ASN A 198 7.99 -7.88 -2.71
N ASN A 199 7.63 -8.47 -3.85
CA ASN A 199 6.67 -7.88 -4.79
C ASN A 199 5.27 -7.73 -4.16
N LEU A 200 4.82 -8.69 -3.35
CA LEU A 200 3.53 -8.58 -2.69
C LEU A 200 3.50 -7.43 -1.67
N PHE A 201 4.53 -7.27 -0.82
CA PHE A 201 4.59 -6.16 0.13
C PHE A 201 4.65 -4.80 -0.57
N MET A 202 5.44 -4.71 -1.64
CA MET A 202 5.50 -3.51 -2.48
C MET A 202 4.16 -3.19 -3.12
N ASN A 203 3.47 -4.21 -3.67
CA ASN A 203 2.17 -4.03 -4.29
C ASN A 203 1.13 -3.50 -3.31
N ILE A 204 1.16 -3.92 -2.04
CA ILE A 204 0.27 -3.35 -1.02
C ILE A 204 0.55 -1.85 -0.86
N ALA A 205 1.82 -1.45 -0.70
CA ALA A 205 2.18 -0.04 -0.55
C ALA A 205 1.77 0.80 -1.77
N GLU A 206 1.90 0.25 -2.99
CA GLU A 206 1.43 0.87 -4.24
C GLU A 206 -0.10 0.99 -4.28
N GLN A 207 -0.83 -0.04 -3.88
CA GLN A 207 -2.30 0.02 -3.80
C GLN A 207 -2.78 1.08 -2.80
N MET A 208 -2.08 1.23 -1.66
CA MET A 208 -2.32 2.33 -0.73
C MET A 208 -2.03 3.69 -1.38
N GLY A 209 -0.95 3.80 -2.16
CA GLY A 209 -0.59 5.03 -2.86
C GLY A 209 -1.62 5.44 -3.92
N LEU A 210 -2.07 4.49 -4.74
CA LEU A 210 -3.13 4.70 -5.72
C LEU A 210 -4.45 5.07 -5.05
N GLN A 211 -4.74 4.47 -3.89
CA GLN A 211 -5.88 4.83 -3.07
C GLN A 211 -5.80 6.29 -2.62
N LEU A 212 -4.65 6.70 -2.06
CA LEU A 212 -4.42 8.07 -1.59
C LEU A 212 -4.59 9.07 -2.73
N GLN A 213 -3.90 8.84 -3.86
CA GLN A 213 -3.97 9.70 -5.05
C GLN A 213 -5.40 9.93 -5.52
N ASN A 214 -6.20 8.86 -5.58
CA ASN A 214 -7.58 8.94 -6.11
C ASN A 214 -8.55 9.65 -5.16
N THR A 215 -8.30 9.63 -3.85
CA THR A 215 -9.21 10.22 -2.85
C THR A 215 -8.73 11.55 -2.29
N ALA A 216 -7.48 11.94 -2.52
CA ALA A 216 -6.93 13.20 -2.04
C ALA A 216 -7.62 14.41 -2.68
N TYR A 217 -7.66 15.51 -1.91
CA TYR A 217 -8.26 16.76 -2.35
C TYR A 217 -7.20 17.73 -2.89
N SER A 218 -6.04 17.82 -2.23
CA SER A 218 -5.00 18.77 -2.64
C SER A 218 -4.26 18.34 -3.90
N VAL A 219 -3.90 19.34 -4.71
CA VAL A 219 -3.05 19.18 -5.90
C VAL A 219 -1.69 18.59 -5.54
N ASN A 220 -1.15 18.90 -4.36
CA ASN A 220 0.13 18.37 -3.90
C ASN A 220 0.11 16.84 -3.81
N ILE A 221 -0.93 16.27 -3.19
CA ILE A 221 -1.03 14.82 -3.06
C ILE A 221 -1.54 14.19 -4.37
N LYS A 222 -2.59 14.76 -4.98
CA LYS A 222 -3.28 14.16 -6.12
C LYS A 222 -2.50 14.21 -7.43
N GLU A 223 -1.87 15.35 -7.73
CA GLU A 223 -1.26 15.63 -9.03
C GLU A 223 0.27 15.67 -8.96
N ARG A 224 0.83 16.27 -7.89
CA ARG A 224 2.29 16.30 -7.69
C ARG A 224 2.84 15.00 -7.07
N LEU A 225 1.97 14.13 -6.58
CA LEU A 225 2.31 12.85 -5.94
C LEU A 225 3.26 13.01 -4.74
N ASP A 226 3.09 14.11 -4.01
CA ASP A 226 3.90 14.44 -2.83
C ASP A 226 3.37 13.70 -1.59
N PHE A 227 3.47 12.38 -1.63
CA PHE A 227 3.06 11.48 -0.57
C PHE A 227 3.88 10.18 -0.58
N SER A 228 3.81 9.39 0.47
CA SER A 228 4.30 8.01 0.46
C SER A 228 3.46 7.13 1.37
N CYS A 229 3.31 5.88 0.97
CA CYS A 229 2.61 4.84 1.74
C CYS A 229 3.58 3.71 2.05
N ALA A 230 3.49 3.15 3.25
CA ALA A 230 4.46 2.17 3.73
C ALA A 230 3.86 1.16 4.71
N LEU A 231 4.50 -0.01 4.75
CA LEU A 231 4.22 -1.12 5.65
C LEU A 231 5.32 -1.25 6.69
N PHE A 232 4.95 -1.59 7.92
CA PHE A 232 5.86 -1.74 9.03
C PHE A 232 5.57 -3.02 9.82
N ASP A 233 6.64 -3.63 10.34
CA ASP A 233 6.54 -4.79 11.25
C ASP A 233 6.02 -4.40 12.64
N THR A 234 5.89 -5.38 13.54
CA THR A 234 5.46 -5.19 14.93
C THR A 234 6.30 -4.19 15.72
N ALA A 235 7.56 -3.97 15.34
CA ALA A 235 8.47 -3.05 16.01
C ALA A 235 8.51 -1.66 15.34
N GLY A 236 7.71 -1.45 14.28
CA GLY A 236 7.69 -0.21 13.52
C GLY A 236 8.85 -0.07 12.53
N ASN A 237 9.52 -1.15 12.16
CA ASN A 237 10.55 -1.12 11.12
C ASN A 237 9.92 -1.17 9.73
N LEU A 238 10.43 -0.34 8.83
CA LEU A 238 9.96 -0.28 7.45
C LEU A 238 10.19 -1.62 6.74
N ILE A 239 9.14 -2.16 6.11
CA ILE A 239 9.17 -3.39 5.30
C ILE A 239 9.15 -3.06 3.81
N ALA A 240 8.22 -2.21 3.39
CA ALA A 240 8.01 -1.82 2.01
C ALA A 240 7.40 -0.42 1.93
N ASN A 241 7.67 0.30 0.84
CA ASN A 241 7.11 1.63 0.59
C ASN A 241 6.85 1.86 -0.90
N ALA A 242 5.82 2.62 -1.24
CA ALA A 242 5.65 3.12 -2.60
C ALA A 242 6.71 4.22 -2.89
N PRO A 243 7.47 4.13 -4.00
CA PRO A 243 8.58 5.05 -4.27
C PRO A 243 8.07 6.34 -4.93
N HIS A 244 7.83 7.38 -4.12
CA HIS A 244 7.50 8.71 -4.64
C HIS A 244 8.45 9.80 -4.11
N MET A 245 8.72 9.81 -2.79
CA MET A 245 9.52 10.87 -2.16
C MET A 245 10.64 10.31 -1.28
N PRO A 246 11.93 10.47 -1.66
CA PRO A 246 13.02 9.84 -0.96
C PRO A 246 13.20 10.24 0.52
N VAL A 247 12.80 11.44 0.91
CA VAL A 247 12.96 11.89 2.31
C VAL A 247 11.94 11.27 3.26
N HIS A 248 10.83 10.74 2.73
CA HIS A 248 9.86 9.96 3.51
C HIS A 248 10.46 8.60 3.93
N LEU A 249 11.51 8.16 3.22
CA LEU A 249 12.19 6.89 3.45
C LEU A 249 12.98 6.95 4.76
N GLY A 250 12.74 6.02 5.66
CA GLY A 250 13.38 5.98 6.98
C GLY A 250 12.75 6.92 8.02
N SER A 251 12.32 8.13 7.64
CA SER A 251 11.70 9.08 8.57
C SER A 251 10.31 8.65 9.06
N MET A 252 9.51 8.00 8.21
CA MET A 252 8.22 7.43 8.65
C MET A 252 8.38 6.36 9.73
N GLY A 253 9.46 5.56 9.71
CA GLY A 253 9.71 4.54 10.74
C GLY A 253 9.83 5.12 12.14
N GLU A 254 10.47 6.28 12.29
CA GLU A 254 10.55 6.99 13.57
C GLU A 254 9.19 7.55 14.01
N SER A 255 8.35 8.00 13.07
CA SER A 255 6.96 8.39 13.38
C SER A 255 6.16 7.21 13.95
N ILE A 256 6.28 6.03 13.33
CA ILE A 256 5.63 4.80 13.80
C ILE A 256 6.12 4.42 15.20
N LYS A 257 7.43 4.41 15.43
CA LYS A 257 8.02 4.07 16.74
C LYS A 257 7.60 5.05 17.84
N THR A 258 7.48 6.34 17.53
CA THR A 258 6.90 7.34 18.45
C THR A 258 5.47 6.95 18.84
N VAL A 259 4.60 6.66 17.86
CA VAL A 259 3.21 6.25 18.14
C VAL A 259 3.16 4.97 18.97
N ILE A 260 4.00 3.98 18.66
CA ILE A 260 4.09 2.73 19.43
C ILE A 260 4.48 3.03 20.88
N ARG A 261 5.59 3.74 21.09
CA ARG A 261 6.12 4.07 22.42
C ARG A 261 5.10 4.85 23.24
N ASP A 262 4.52 5.88 22.65
CA ASP A 262 3.68 6.85 23.36
C ASP A 262 2.23 6.37 23.50
N ASN A 263 1.86 5.23 22.93
CA ASN A 263 0.54 4.60 23.08
C ASN A 263 0.61 3.12 23.50
N ALA A 264 1.76 2.63 23.95
CA ALA A 264 1.94 1.25 24.40
C ALA A 264 0.86 0.85 25.44
N GLY A 265 0.20 -0.28 25.19
CA GLY A 265 -0.89 -0.80 26.03
C GLY A 265 -2.21 -0.01 25.99
N ARG A 266 -2.32 1.02 25.13
CA ARG A 266 -3.53 1.87 25.00
C ARG A 266 -4.17 1.85 23.62
N MET A 267 -3.45 1.38 22.59
CA MET A 267 -4.00 1.24 21.25
C MET A 267 -5.15 0.22 21.25
N GLN A 268 -6.16 0.44 20.42
CA GLN A 268 -7.29 -0.46 20.21
C GLN A 268 -7.55 -0.70 18.72
N PRO A 269 -8.20 -1.81 18.34
CA PRO A 269 -8.68 -2.01 16.98
C PRO A 269 -9.55 -0.84 16.50
N GLY A 270 -9.25 -0.32 15.31
CA GLY A 270 -9.94 0.83 14.71
C GLY A 270 -9.43 2.20 15.15
N ASP A 271 -8.38 2.27 15.96
CA ASP A 271 -7.69 3.53 16.23
C ASP A 271 -6.82 3.96 15.04
N VAL A 272 -6.71 5.27 14.82
CA VAL A 272 -5.78 5.88 13.86
C VAL A 272 -5.12 7.09 14.52
N PHE A 273 -3.81 7.21 14.34
CA PHE A 273 -2.99 8.28 14.92
C PHE A 273 -2.46 9.20 13.81
N VAL A 274 -2.20 10.46 14.16
CA VAL A 274 -1.66 11.47 13.26
C VAL A 274 -0.56 12.28 13.95
N LEU A 275 0.52 12.57 13.23
CA LEU A 275 1.60 13.45 13.69
C LEU A 275 2.34 14.12 12.53
N ASN A 276 2.92 15.28 12.79
CA ASN A 276 3.92 15.94 11.92
C ASN A 276 5.13 16.47 12.73
N ASP A 277 5.14 16.24 14.05
CA ASP A 277 6.13 16.78 14.97
C ASP A 277 7.57 16.37 14.58
N PRO A 278 8.43 17.31 14.13
CA PRO A 278 9.77 16.99 13.66
C PRO A 278 10.69 16.43 14.74
N TYR A 279 10.41 16.72 16.02
CA TYR A 279 11.21 16.22 17.14
C TYR A 279 10.86 14.77 17.52
N HIS A 280 9.78 14.23 16.95
CA HIS A 280 9.28 12.89 17.24
C HIS A 280 9.00 12.07 15.96
N GLY A 281 9.81 12.27 14.92
CA GLY A 281 9.81 11.47 13.69
C GLY A 281 9.19 12.15 12.46
N GLY A 282 8.67 13.36 12.60
CA GLY A 282 8.33 14.23 11.47
C GLY A 282 9.57 14.75 10.73
N THR A 283 9.36 15.24 9.52
CA THR A 283 10.39 15.85 8.66
C THR A 283 10.31 17.36 8.68
N HIS A 284 9.10 17.89 8.47
CA HIS A 284 8.68 19.27 8.63
C HIS A 284 7.15 19.30 8.83
N LEU A 285 6.57 20.42 9.29
CA LEU A 285 5.15 20.47 9.63
C LEU A 285 4.17 20.16 8.46
N PRO A 286 4.46 20.52 7.20
CA PRO A 286 3.60 20.15 6.08
C PRO A 286 3.45 18.64 5.83
N ASP A 287 4.46 17.84 6.19
CA ASP A 287 4.42 16.38 6.03
C ASP A 287 3.68 15.74 7.19
N ILE A 288 2.38 15.52 7.02
CA ILE A 288 1.55 14.89 8.06
C ILE A 288 1.51 13.38 7.83
N THR A 289 1.84 12.61 8.87
CA THR A 289 1.86 11.14 8.86
C THR A 289 0.64 10.60 9.58
N VAL A 290 -0.16 9.78 8.90
CA VAL A 290 -1.31 9.05 9.44
C VAL A 290 -0.93 7.57 9.60
N ILE A 291 -1.15 7.03 10.79
CA ILE A 291 -0.64 5.73 11.23
C ILE A 291 -1.80 4.88 11.74
N THR A 292 -1.96 3.68 11.17
CA THR A 292 -3.02 2.73 11.56
C THR A 292 -2.39 1.44 12.08
N PRO A 293 -2.57 1.10 13.37
CA PRO A 293 -2.23 -0.20 13.90
C PRO A 293 -3.16 -1.29 13.35
N VAL A 294 -2.60 -2.37 12.84
CA VAL A 294 -3.33 -3.48 12.20
C VAL A 294 -3.37 -4.68 13.15
N TYR A 295 -4.57 -5.05 13.57
CA TYR A 295 -4.81 -6.21 14.44
C TYR A 295 -5.22 -7.42 13.61
N LEU A 296 -4.48 -8.53 13.75
CA LEU A 296 -4.78 -9.80 13.08
C LEU A 296 -5.03 -10.90 14.08
N GLN A 297 -6.02 -11.75 13.76
CA GLN A 297 -6.54 -12.74 14.69
C GLN A 297 -6.97 -12.04 16.00
N ASP A 298 -7.48 -12.72 17.01
CA ASP A 298 -7.93 -12.04 18.25
C ASP A 298 -6.74 -11.56 19.12
N ASN A 299 -5.66 -11.06 18.50
CA ASN A 299 -4.47 -10.56 19.18
C ASN A 299 -4.78 -9.30 19.97
N ALA A 300 -4.22 -9.24 21.18
CA ALA A 300 -4.33 -8.08 22.06
C ALA A 300 -3.45 -6.90 21.63
N GLU A 301 -2.40 -7.15 20.85
CA GLU A 301 -1.45 -6.15 20.36
C GLU A 301 -1.50 -6.05 18.83
N PRO A 302 -1.18 -4.88 18.24
CA PRO A 302 -1.05 -4.73 16.80
C PRO A 302 -0.02 -5.71 16.22
N THR A 303 -0.38 -6.36 15.13
CA THR A 303 0.49 -7.30 14.41
C THR A 303 1.34 -6.60 13.36
N PHE A 304 0.82 -5.53 12.77
CA PHE A 304 1.52 -4.70 11.79
C PHE A 304 1.14 -3.24 12.00
N TYR A 305 1.86 -2.34 11.33
CA TYR A 305 1.43 -0.95 11.16
C TYR A 305 1.47 -0.58 9.69
N VAL A 306 0.52 0.25 9.28
CA VAL A 306 0.52 0.89 7.97
C VAL A 306 0.55 2.40 8.16
N GLY A 307 1.29 3.08 7.30
CA GLY A 307 1.47 4.52 7.38
C GLY A 307 1.33 5.18 6.01
N SER A 308 0.75 6.37 6.00
CA SER A 308 0.77 7.26 4.86
C SER A 308 1.21 8.65 5.30
N ARG A 309 2.12 9.25 4.54
CA ARG A 309 2.56 10.64 4.74
C ARG A 309 2.20 11.43 3.50
N GLY A 310 1.59 12.60 3.68
CA GLY A 310 1.23 13.50 2.60
C GLY A 310 1.68 14.91 2.90
N HIS A 311 2.15 15.63 1.88
CA HIS A 311 2.54 17.03 2.01
C HIS A 311 1.31 17.93 1.86
N HIS A 312 0.86 18.50 2.96
CA HIS A 312 -0.25 19.45 2.98
C HIS A 312 0.22 20.83 2.50
N ALA A 313 -0.57 21.45 1.62
CA ALA A 313 -0.17 22.71 0.97
C ALA A 313 0.01 23.89 1.96
N ASP A 314 -0.76 23.89 3.05
CA ASP A 314 -0.73 24.87 4.12
C ASP A 314 -1.16 24.18 5.43
N VAL A 315 -0.39 24.36 6.49
CA VAL A 315 -0.71 23.93 7.86
C VAL A 315 -0.61 25.11 8.83
N GLY A 316 -0.68 26.33 8.30
CA GLY A 316 -0.47 27.58 9.03
C GLY A 316 0.89 28.21 8.79
N GLY A 317 1.43 28.87 9.81
CA GLY A 317 2.74 29.53 9.77
C GLY A 317 2.68 31.00 9.35
N ILE A 318 3.80 31.70 9.42
CA ILE A 318 3.90 33.16 9.23
C ILE A 318 3.63 33.61 7.77
N THR A 319 3.72 32.70 6.80
CA THR A 319 3.47 32.98 5.38
C THR A 319 2.49 31.97 4.77
N PRO A 320 1.61 32.37 3.84
CA PRO A 320 0.76 31.43 3.10
C PRO A 320 1.58 30.38 2.34
N GLY A 321 1.15 29.12 2.41
CA GLY A 321 1.85 27.99 1.81
C GLY A 321 2.53 27.10 2.84
N SER A 322 3.40 26.20 2.39
CA SER A 322 4.01 25.17 3.24
C SER A 322 5.42 25.51 3.73
N MET A 323 6.05 26.54 3.17
CA MET A 323 7.49 26.79 3.35
C MET A 323 7.77 28.24 3.76
N PRO A 324 7.61 28.63 5.03
CA PRO A 324 7.99 29.96 5.49
C PRO A 324 9.51 30.13 5.47
N PRO A 325 10.05 30.99 4.57
CA PRO A 325 11.48 31.01 4.28
C PRO A 325 12.33 31.68 5.39
N PHE A 326 11.69 32.41 6.30
CA PHE A 326 12.36 33.20 7.34
C PHE A 326 12.00 32.76 8.76
N SER A 327 11.45 31.55 8.94
CA SER A 327 11.18 31.02 10.28
C SER A 327 12.48 30.82 11.05
N THR A 328 12.46 31.26 12.30
CA THR A 328 13.49 31.09 13.33
C THR A 328 13.04 30.11 14.42
N ARG A 329 11.73 29.91 14.55
CA ARG A 329 11.12 28.97 15.49
C ARG A 329 10.09 28.07 14.82
N ILE A 330 9.84 26.91 15.40
CA ILE A 330 8.89 25.92 14.86
C ILE A 330 7.45 26.44 14.81
N GLU A 331 7.04 27.27 15.78
CA GLU A 331 5.67 27.78 15.82
C GLU A 331 5.37 28.68 14.61
N GLU A 332 6.39 29.36 14.07
CA GLU A 332 6.29 30.18 12.86
C GLU A 332 6.07 29.35 11.59
N GLU A 333 6.25 28.02 11.66
CA GLU A 333 6.06 27.08 10.55
C GLU A 333 4.63 26.53 10.45
N GLY A 334 3.82 26.73 11.49
CA GLY A 334 2.41 26.33 11.53
C GLY A 334 2.07 25.38 12.67
N VAL A 335 1.01 24.59 12.47
CA VAL A 335 0.44 23.73 13.50
C VAL A 335 1.29 22.47 13.67
N GLN A 336 1.83 22.30 14.88
CA GLN A 336 2.55 21.11 15.30
C GLN A 336 1.57 20.09 15.93
N ILE A 337 1.59 18.87 15.40
CA ILE A 337 0.73 17.75 15.77
C ILE A 337 1.63 16.67 16.36
N ASN A 338 1.60 16.52 17.68
CA ASN A 338 2.37 15.50 18.39
C ASN A 338 1.45 14.34 18.83
N ASN A 339 1.46 13.25 18.05
CA ASN A 339 0.78 11.98 18.36
C ASN A 339 -0.69 12.14 18.80
N VAL A 340 -1.53 12.60 17.87
CA VAL A 340 -2.95 12.81 18.12
C VAL A 340 -3.75 11.59 17.65
N ARG A 341 -4.71 11.13 18.46
CA ARG A 341 -5.66 10.10 18.03
C ARG A 341 -6.75 10.73 17.16
N LEU A 342 -6.66 10.47 15.86
CA LEU A 342 -7.55 11.01 14.82
C LEU A 342 -8.83 10.19 14.67
N VAL A 343 -8.74 8.86 14.78
CA VAL A 343 -9.89 7.96 14.82
C VAL A 343 -9.81 7.19 16.13
N GLU A 344 -10.89 7.17 16.89
CA GLU A 344 -11.02 6.37 18.11
C GLU A 344 -12.02 5.25 17.87
N ARG A 345 -11.54 4.00 17.83
CA ARG A 345 -12.37 2.79 17.63
C ARG A 345 -13.37 2.93 16.46
N GLY A 346 -12.89 3.40 15.31
CA GLY A 346 -13.70 3.59 14.10
C GLY A 346 -14.55 4.87 14.06
N VAL A 347 -14.42 5.76 15.04
CA VAL A 347 -15.11 7.06 15.08
C VAL A 347 -14.10 8.18 14.83
N LEU A 348 -14.30 8.95 13.74
CA LEU A 348 -13.45 10.08 13.39
C LEU A 348 -13.65 11.26 14.35
N ARG A 349 -12.55 11.78 14.91
CA ARG A 349 -12.51 12.94 15.83
C ARG A 349 -12.32 14.24 15.05
N GLU A 350 -13.23 14.49 14.10
CA GLU A 350 -13.13 15.60 13.14
C GLU A 350 -13.13 16.97 13.84
N ALA A 351 -14.02 17.17 14.82
CA ALA A 351 -14.13 18.44 15.53
C ALA A 351 -12.85 18.77 16.31
N GLU A 352 -12.26 17.79 16.99
CA GLU A 352 -11.01 17.99 17.73
C GLU A 352 -9.82 18.21 16.83
N MET A 353 -9.76 17.53 15.66
CA MET A 353 -8.71 17.75 14.69
C MET A 353 -8.81 19.14 14.04
N ILE A 354 -10.01 19.59 13.70
CA ILE A 354 -10.24 20.95 13.20
C ILE A 354 -9.84 21.98 14.26
N ALA A 355 -10.28 21.81 15.51
CA ALA A 355 -9.92 22.71 16.59
C ALA A 355 -8.40 22.79 16.82
N LEU A 356 -7.68 21.67 16.64
CA LEU A 356 -6.22 21.65 16.68
C LEU A 356 -5.60 22.44 15.52
N LEU A 357 -6.11 22.25 14.29
CA LEU A 357 -5.64 22.99 13.11
C LEU A 357 -5.95 24.49 13.17
N GLU A 358 -6.98 24.88 13.91
CA GLU A 358 -7.36 26.28 14.18
C GLU A 358 -6.65 26.87 15.41
N SER A 359 -5.82 26.07 16.10
CA SER A 359 -5.11 26.49 17.31
C SER A 359 -3.70 27.05 17.01
N GLY A 360 -3.08 27.62 18.04
CA GLY A 360 -1.74 28.19 17.97
C GLY A 360 -1.71 29.64 17.50
N GLU A 361 -0.51 30.22 17.44
CA GLU A 361 -0.30 31.61 17.01
C GLU A 361 -0.51 31.77 15.49
N TYR A 362 -0.14 30.74 14.71
CA TYR A 362 -0.22 30.73 13.26
C TYR A 362 -1.01 29.51 12.77
N PRO A 363 -2.35 29.50 12.95
CA PRO A 363 -3.21 28.36 12.63
C PRO A 363 -3.28 28.07 11.12
N SER A 364 -3.75 26.88 10.76
CA SER A 364 -4.02 26.52 9.38
C SER A 364 -5.02 27.47 8.73
N ARG A 365 -4.73 27.89 7.50
CA ARG A 365 -5.60 28.77 6.73
C ARG A 365 -6.78 28.04 6.10
N ASN A 366 -6.68 26.73 5.91
CA ASN A 366 -7.76 25.91 5.37
C ASN A 366 -7.88 24.54 6.07
N PRO A 367 -8.32 24.51 7.35
CA PRO A 367 -8.45 23.28 8.13
C PRO A 367 -9.33 22.21 7.47
N GLN A 368 -10.34 22.61 6.70
CA GLN A 368 -11.23 21.68 6.00
C GLN A 368 -10.51 20.93 4.89
N GLN A 369 -9.63 21.61 4.15
CA GLN A 369 -8.77 20.96 3.15
C GLN A 369 -7.76 20.02 3.82
N ASN A 370 -7.15 20.41 4.95
CA ASN A 370 -6.29 19.49 5.71
C ASN A 370 -7.08 18.23 6.12
N MET A 371 -8.29 18.40 6.64
CA MET A 371 -9.16 17.29 7.04
C MET A 371 -9.56 16.40 5.84
N ALA A 372 -9.78 16.97 4.65
CA ALA A 372 -10.06 16.20 3.45
C ALA A 372 -8.88 15.28 3.06
N ASP A 373 -7.66 15.81 3.07
CA ASP A 373 -6.45 15.03 2.78
C ASP A 373 -6.16 13.99 3.88
N LEU A 374 -6.40 14.31 5.15
CA LEU A 374 -6.31 13.35 6.26
C LEU A 374 -7.29 12.18 6.09
N ARG A 375 -8.52 12.44 5.62
CA ARG A 375 -9.48 11.37 5.29
C ARG A 375 -8.98 10.47 4.16
N ALA A 376 -8.34 11.05 3.14
CA ALA A 376 -7.73 10.29 2.06
C ALA A 376 -6.58 9.40 2.55
N GLN A 377 -5.75 9.90 3.48
CA GLN A 377 -4.70 9.12 4.13
C GLN A 377 -5.25 7.96 4.98
N ILE A 378 -6.35 8.17 5.70
CA ILE A 378 -7.04 7.08 6.42
C ILE A 378 -7.53 6.00 5.43
N ALA A 379 -8.11 6.42 4.29
CA ALA A 379 -8.55 5.49 3.23
C ALA A 379 -7.40 4.67 2.67
N ALA A 380 -6.25 5.31 2.43
CA ALA A 380 -5.03 4.66 1.99
C ALA A 380 -4.56 3.60 2.99
N ASN A 381 -4.54 3.93 4.28
CA ASN A 381 -4.18 2.99 5.33
C ASN A 381 -5.16 1.82 5.44
N GLU A 382 -6.47 2.06 5.31
CA GLU A 382 -7.48 0.99 5.31
C GLU A 382 -7.25 0.00 4.16
N LYS A 383 -6.89 0.49 2.97
CA LYS A 383 -6.52 -0.38 1.85
C LYS A 383 -5.31 -1.26 2.20
N GLY A 384 -4.28 -0.70 2.85
CA GLY A 384 -3.12 -1.46 3.31
C GLY A 384 -3.50 -2.55 4.31
N GLN A 385 -4.37 -2.24 5.27
CA GLN A 385 -4.90 -3.19 6.24
C GLN A 385 -5.65 -4.35 5.57
N GLN A 386 -6.51 -4.06 4.57
CA GLN A 386 -7.27 -5.08 3.85
C GLN A 386 -6.37 -6.06 3.10
N GLU A 387 -5.36 -5.54 2.40
CA GLU A 387 -4.44 -6.39 1.65
C GLU A 387 -3.53 -7.21 2.56
N LEU A 388 -3.08 -6.66 3.69
CA LEU A 388 -2.35 -7.44 4.71
C LEU A 388 -3.21 -8.58 5.27
N ARG A 389 -4.48 -8.33 5.58
CA ARG A 389 -5.42 -9.38 6.01
C ARG A 389 -5.60 -10.45 4.94
N ARG A 390 -5.73 -10.06 3.68
CA ARG A 390 -5.85 -10.99 2.54
C ARG A 390 -4.61 -11.87 2.40
N MET A 391 -3.42 -11.26 2.42
CA MET A 391 -2.15 -11.96 2.36
C MET A 391 -1.99 -12.96 3.52
N VAL A 392 -2.33 -12.56 4.74
CA VAL A 392 -2.27 -13.45 5.91
C VAL A 392 -3.30 -14.58 5.82
N GLY A 393 -4.48 -14.32 5.26
CA GLY A 393 -5.47 -15.35 4.98
C GLY A 393 -5.00 -16.40 3.96
N GLU A 394 -4.15 -15.99 3.01
CA GLU A 394 -3.61 -16.85 1.95
C GLU A 394 -2.36 -17.64 2.39
N PHE A 395 -1.41 -16.98 3.05
CA PHE A 395 -0.10 -17.57 3.36
C PHE A 395 0.07 -17.97 4.84
N GLY A 396 -0.80 -17.50 5.73
CA GLY A 396 -0.67 -17.67 7.18
C GLY A 396 0.25 -16.63 7.82
N LEU A 397 -0.05 -16.28 9.08
CA LEU A 397 0.64 -15.19 9.79
C LEU A 397 2.13 -15.46 9.99
N ASP A 398 2.49 -16.67 10.44
CA ASP A 398 3.88 -17.04 10.74
C ASP A 398 4.78 -16.93 9.51
N VAL A 399 4.24 -17.29 8.35
CA VAL A 399 4.93 -17.19 7.06
C VAL A 399 5.12 -15.72 6.69
N VAL A 400 4.07 -14.91 6.73
CA VAL A 400 4.17 -13.47 6.40
C VAL A 400 5.21 -12.79 7.28
N LEU A 401 5.19 -13.04 8.60
CA LEU A 401 6.17 -12.50 9.53
C LEU A 401 7.60 -12.97 9.22
N ALA A 402 7.78 -14.25 8.92
CA ALA A 402 9.10 -14.78 8.54
C ALA A 402 9.63 -14.10 7.28
N TYR A 403 8.79 -13.92 6.25
CA TYR A 403 9.22 -13.28 5.01
C TYR A 403 9.43 -11.77 5.14
N MET A 404 8.72 -11.07 6.03
CA MET A 404 9.07 -9.69 6.39
C MET A 404 10.50 -9.59 6.94
N ASN A 405 10.90 -10.54 7.80
CA ASN A 405 12.28 -10.61 8.30
C ASN A 405 13.27 -10.96 7.19
N HIS A 406 12.99 -11.97 6.36
CA HIS A 406 13.88 -12.36 5.26
C HIS A 406 14.10 -11.22 4.26
N VAL A 407 13.08 -10.41 3.99
CA VAL A 407 13.19 -9.22 3.13
C VAL A 407 14.10 -8.15 3.75
N GLN A 408 14.03 -7.94 5.08
CA GLN A 408 14.95 -7.05 5.77
C GLN A 408 16.39 -7.61 5.80
N ASP A 409 16.55 -8.91 6.04
CA ASP A 409 17.87 -9.55 6.12
C ASP A 409 18.57 -9.57 4.76
N ASN A 410 17.81 -9.73 3.66
CA ASN A 410 18.34 -9.62 2.30
C ASN A 410 18.81 -8.19 1.99
N ALA A 411 18.06 -7.17 2.42
CA ALA A 411 18.45 -5.78 2.25
C ALA A 411 19.71 -5.44 3.07
N GLU A 412 19.78 -5.92 4.32
CA GLU A 412 20.98 -5.83 5.16
C GLU A 412 22.19 -6.45 4.46
N GLU A 413 22.09 -7.71 4.03
CA GLU A 413 23.20 -8.41 3.39
C GLU A 413 23.65 -7.72 2.10
N SER A 414 22.71 -7.12 1.36
CA SER A 414 23.01 -6.36 0.14
C SER A 414 23.82 -5.09 0.43
N VAL A 415 23.49 -4.35 1.48
CA VAL A 415 24.30 -3.20 1.94
C VAL A 415 25.66 -3.68 2.48
N ARG A 416 25.71 -4.77 3.25
CA ARG A 416 26.96 -5.36 3.76
C ARG A 416 27.94 -5.72 2.64
N ARG A 417 27.46 -6.27 1.52
CA ARG A 417 28.29 -6.56 0.34
C ARG A 417 28.96 -5.29 -0.21
N VAL A 418 28.21 -4.19 -0.30
CA VAL A 418 28.75 -2.91 -0.77
C VAL A 418 29.77 -2.34 0.21
N ILE A 419 29.48 -2.37 1.51
CA ILE A 419 30.37 -1.84 2.56
C ILE A 419 31.80 -2.39 2.43
N THR A 420 31.96 -3.68 2.12
CA THR A 420 33.31 -4.29 1.97
C THR A 420 34.16 -3.71 0.84
N ARG A 421 33.55 -2.95 -0.08
CA ARG A 421 34.22 -2.30 -1.20
C ARG A 421 34.49 -0.81 -0.95
N LEU A 422 33.87 -0.25 0.10
CA LEU A 422 34.05 1.13 0.50
C LEU A 422 35.39 1.31 1.23
N LYS A 423 35.85 2.56 1.27
CA LYS A 423 37.03 2.96 2.02
C LYS A 423 36.64 4.00 3.04
N ASP A 424 37.47 4.16 4.06
CA ASP A 424 37.36 5.28 4.97
C ASP A 424 37.45 6.59 4.20
N GLY A 425 36.63 7.55 4.60
CA GLY A 425 36.57 8.85 3.95
C GLY A 425 36.00 9.92 4.87
N ARG A 426 36.29 11.16 4.54
CA ARG A 426 35.77 12.33 5.27
C ARG A 426 35.53 13.46 4.31
N PHE A 427 34.46 14.20 4.55
CA PHE A 427 34.13 15.37 3.76
C PHE A 427 33.46 16.42 4.63
N THR A 428 33.79 17.68 4.36
CA THR A 428 33.11 18.83 4.97
C THR A 428 32.56 19.67 3.83
N LEU A 429 31.25 19.78 3.78
CA LEU A 429 30.54 20.63 2.84
C LEU A 429 30.24 21.98 3.52
N PRO A 430 30.87 23.09 3.09
CA PRO A 430 30.44 24.42 3.48
C PRO A 430 29.10 24.78 2.80
N LEU A 431 28.21 25.44 3.53
CA LEU A 431 26.93 25.95 3.03
C LEU A 431 27.01 27.46 2.79
N ASP A 432 26.15 27.98 1.93
CA ASP A 432 26.12 29.41 1.55
C ASP A 432 25.79 30.34 2.71
N ASN A 433 25.11 29.84 3.75
CA ASN A 433 24.78 30.57 4.97
C ASN A 433 25.92 30.58 6.01
N GLY A 434 27.08 30.01 5.69
CA GLY A 434 28.25 29.93 6.57
C GLY A 434 28.26 28.74 7.54
N ALA A 435 27.20 27.92 7.56
CA ALA A 435 27.23 26.63 8.26
C ALA A 435 28.01 25.57 7.48
N GLN A 436 28.27 24.42 8.09
CA GLN A 436 28.93 23.30 7.45
C GLN A 436 28.33 21.97 7.90
N ILE A 437 28.33 20.99 6.99
CA ILE A 437 28.04 19.58 7.29
C ILE A 437 29.35 18.82 7.17
N SER A 438 29.80 18.22 8.27
CA SER A 438 30.98 17.36 8.28
C SER A 438 30.53 15.92 8.49
N VAL A 439 31.07 15.01 7.70
CA VAL A 439 30.83 13.57 7.84
C VAL A 439 32.13 12.79 7.67
N ALA A 440 32.34 11.83 8.54
CA ALA A 440 33.37 10.81 8.41
C ALA A 440 32.71 9.44 8.29
N VAL A 441 33.09 8.67 7.28
CA VAL A 441 32.68 7.28 7.09
C VAL A 441 33.86 6.38 7.45
N ARG A 442 33.67 5.48 8.42
CA ARG A 442 34.66 4.49 8.85
C ARG A 442 34.13 3.09 8.56
N VAL A 443 34.88 2.31 7.79
CA VAL A 443 34.47 0.99 7.33
C VAL A 443 35.14 -0.08 8.17
N ASP A 444 34.34 -0.95 8.77
CA ASP A 444 34.83 -2.20 9.37
C ASP A 444 34.56 -3.36 8.41
N ALA A 445 35.62 -3.79 7.72
CA ALA A 445 35.54 -4.90 6.78
C ALA A 445 35.28 -6.26 7.46
N ALA A 446 35.68 -6.45 8.72
CA ALA A 446 35.50 -7.70 9.44
C ALA A 446 34.03 -7.91 9.84
N SER A 447 33.40 -6.86 10.39
CA SER A 447 31.97 -6.89 10.73
C SER A 447 31.06 -6.50 9.56
N ARG A 448 31.63 -6.09 8.42
CA ARG A 448 30.93 -5.59 7.23
C ARG A 448 29.96 -4.47 7.60
N SER A 449 30.42 -3.53 8.41
CA SER A 449 29.63 -2.41 8.93
C SER A 449 30.29 -1.07 8.62
N ALA A 450 29.53 0.02 8.68
CA ALA A 450 30.05 1.37 8.53
C ALA A 450 29.57 2.27 9.67
N GLU A 451 30.48 3.05 10.23
CA GLU A 451 30.15 4.16 11.13
C GLU A 451 30.11 5.46 10.31
N ILE A 452 28.98 6.18 10.38
CA ILE A 452 28.75 7.46 9.73
C ILE A 452 28.66 8.52 10.82
N ASP A 453 29.71 9.30 10.96
CA ASP A 453 29.90 10.23 12.07
C ASP A 453 29.81 11.68 11.59
N PHE A 454 28.74 12.36 11.99
CA PHE A 454 28.49 13.76 11.64
C PHE A 454 29.15 14.76 12.62
N THR A 455 30.04 14.30 13.50
CA THR A 455 30.79 15.18 14.42
C THR A 455 31.59 16.24 13.64
N GLY A 456 31.47 17.50 14.05
CA GLY A 456 32.04 18.65 13.34
C GLY A 456 31.05 19.38 12.41
N THR A 457 29.83 18.85 12.26
CA THR A 457 28.71 19.60 11.69
C THR A 457 28.34 20.79 12.58
N SER A 458 27.94 21.90 11.97
CA SER A 458 27.63 23.15 12.68
C SER A 458 26.57 22.94 13.78
N PRO A 459 26.63 23.74 14.88
CA PRO A 459 25.57 23.80 15.87
C PRO A 459 24.21 24.10 15.25
N GLN A 460 23.14 23.93 16.00
CA GLN A 460 21.80 24.39 15.63
C GLN A 460 21.84 25.85 15.16
N GLN A 461 21.20 26.11 14.02
CA GLN A 461 21.12 27.43 13.42
C GLN A 461 19.93 28.22 13.98
N THR A 462 20.02 29.54 13.93
CA THR A 462 18.92 30.46 14.33
C THR A 462 17.86 30.66 13.24
N HIS A 463 17.93 29.88 12.15
CA HIS A 463 17.05 29.92 10.98
C HIS A 463 16.68 28.50 10.56
N ASN A 464 15.73 28.37 9.63
CA ASN A 464 15.06 27.12 9.26
C ASN A 464 15.86 26.03 8.53
N PHE A 465 17.19 26.16 8.42
CA PHE A 465 18.04 25.15 7.77
C PHE A 465 18.40 23.99 8.71
N ASN A 466 17.81 23.93 9.90
CA ASN A 466 17.96 22.77 10.76
C ASN A 466 17.18 21.59 10.16
N ALA A 467 17.80 20.42 10.08
CA ALA A 467 17.17 19.18 9.66
C ALA A 467 16.97 18.27 10.88
N PRO A 468 15.77 17.74 11.14
CA PRO A 468 15.56 16.73 12.17
C PRO A 468 16.41 15.48 11.91
N THR A 469 16.68 14.71 12.97
CA THR A 469 17.43 13.44 12.86
C THR A 469 16.81 12.49 11.85
N ALA A 470 15.48 12.47 11.75
CA ALA A 470 14.74 11.66 10.79
C ALA A 470 15.11 11.99 9.32
N VAL A 471 15.34 13.27 8.99
CA VAL A 471 15.80 13.70 7.65
C VAL A 471 17.24 13.25 7.40
N CYS A 472 18.13 13.35 8.40
CA CYS A 472 19.51 12.89 8.27
C CYS A 472 19.58 11.36 8.05
N MET A 473 18.79 10.59 8.81
CA MET A 473 18.68 9.14 8.63
C MET A 473 18.13 8.76 7.25
N ALA A 474 17.17 9.52 6.73
CA ALA A 474 16.64 9.34 5.37
C ALA A 474 17.73 9.55 4.31
N ALA A 475 18.56 10.59 4.45
CA ALA A 475 19.67 10.84 3.54
C ALA A 475 20.74 9.73 3.59
N VAL A 476 21.07 9.21 4.78
CA VAL A 476 21.97 8.04 4.93
C VAL A 476 21.38 6.82 4.25
N LEU A 477 20.11 6.51 4.51
CA LEU A 477 19.41 5.39 3.88
C LEU A 477 19.42 5.49 2.35
N TYR A 478 19.11 6.67 1.83
CA TYR A 478 19.12 6.96 0.40
C TYR A 478 20.51 6.71 -0.21
N VAL A 479 21.56 7.33 0.33
CA VAL A 479 22.93 7.19 -0.19
C VAL A 479 23.39 5.74 -0.16
N PHE A 480 23.22 5.01 0.95
CA PHE A 480 23.66 3.62 0.99
C PHE A 480 22.86 2.71 0.05
N ARG A 481 21.58 3.02 -0.20
CA ARG A 481 20.80 2.28 -1.20
C ARG A 481 21.29 2.51 -2.62
N THR A 482 21.66 3.73 -3.00
CA THR A 482 22.11 4.04 -4.37
C THR A 482 23.45 3.38 -4.72
N LEU A 483 24.26 3.04 -3.71
CA LEU A 483 25.51 2.29 -3.89
C LEU A 483 25.27 0.79 -4.19
N VAL A 484 24.09 0.26 -3.88
CA VAL A 484 23.72 -1.13 -4.17
C VAL A 484 23.24 -1.23 -5.62
N GLN A 485 24.05 -1.84 -6.48
CA GLN A 485 23.74 -2.16 -7.88
C GLN A 485 22.87 -3.43 -8.00
N ASP A 486 21.72 -3.42 -7.32
CA ASP A 486 20.76 -4.52 -7.31
C ASP A 486 19.36 -3.97 -7.05
N ASP A 487 18.34 -4.69 -7.49
CA ASP A 487 16.92 -4.31 -7.33
C ASP A 487 16.40 -4.77 -5.97
N ILE A 488 17.00 -4.25 -4.89
CA ILE A 488 16.53 -4.50 -3.53
C ILE A 488 15.43 -3.50 -3.11
N PRO A 489 14.42 -3.94 -2.35
CA PRO A 489 13.47 -3.03 -1.74
C PRO A 489 14.19 -2.13 -0.75
N LEU A 490 13.70 -0.91 -0.61
CA LEU A 490 14.19 -0.03 0.42
C LEU A 490 13.43 -0.25 1.72
N ASN A 491 14.13 -0.78 2.72
CA ASN A 491 13.54 -1.11 4.01
C ASN A 491 14.54 -0.87 5.15
N ALA A 492 14.11 -1.10 6.39
CA ALA A 492 14.95 -0.87 7.57
C ALA A 492 16.20 -1.77 7.64
N GLY A 493 16.22 -2.89 6.92
CA GLY A 493 17.38 -3.77 6.77
C GLY A 493 18.62 -3.04 6.26
N CYS A 494 18.45 -2.07 5.35
CA CYS A 494 19.55 -1.27 4.82
C CYS A 494 20.30 -0.46 5.90
N LEU A 495 19.66 -0.15 7.02
CA LEU A 495 20.26 0.61 8.13
C LEU A 495 20.92 -0.28 9.18
N LYS A 496 20.58 -1.58 9.25
CA LYS A 496 21.14 -2.51 10.24
C LYS A 496 22.69 -2.55 10.28
N PRO A 497 23.43 -2.50 9.15
CA PRO A 497 24.89 -2.50 9.18
C PRO A 497 25.51 -1.11 9.37
N LEU A 498 24.69 -0.07 9.60
CA LEU A 498 25.13 1.33 9.66
C LEU A 498 24.96 1.86 11.08
N LYS A 499 26.05 2.40 11.64
CA LYS A 499 26.01 3.15 12.89
C LYS A 499 26.09 4.63 12.59
N VAL A 500 24.98 5.35 12.75
CA VAL A 500 24.92 6.79 12.49
C VAL A 500 25.07 7.58 13.79
N ILE A 501 26.01 8.52 13.82
CA ILE A 501 26.26 9.41 14.95
C ILE A 501 25.91 10.82 14.52
N ILE A 502 24.87 11.39 15.14
CA ILE A 502 24.42 12.76 14.88
C ILE A 502 24.55 13.55 16.19
N PRO A 503 25.47 14.54 16.27
CA PRO A 503 25.70 15.27 17.51
C PRO A 503 24.42 16.00 18.00
N PRO A 504 23.99 15.80 19.26
CA PRO A 504 22.86 16.54 19.84
C PRO A 504 23.09 18.05 19.80
N GLY A 505 22.06 18.81 19.44
CA GLY A 505 22.15 20.28 19.32
C GLY A 505 22.93 20.78 18.11
N SER A 506 23.27 19.89 17.16
CA SER A 506 23.74 20.29 15.82
C SER A 506 22.57 20.67 14.93
N MET A 507 22.84 21.28 13.78
CA MET A 507 21.80 21.55 12.79
C MET A 507 21.15 20.30 12.20
N LEU A 508 21.69 19.10 12.44
CA LEU A 508 21.11 17.81 12.02
C LEU A 508 20.40 17.04 13.16
N ASN A 509 20.43 17.61 14.37
CA ASN A 509 19.70 17.13 15.55
C ASN A 509 19.32 18.34 16.42
N PRO A 510 18.46 19.23 15.90
CA PRO A 510 18.08 20.46 16.58
C PRO A 510 17.16 20.16 17.78
N ASN A 511 17.26 20.99 18.81
CA ASN A 511 16.35 20.97 19.95
C ASN A 511 15.15 21.90 19.70
N PRO A 512 13.98 21.62 20.28
CA PRO A 512 12.88 22.58 20.33
C PRO A 512 13.33 23.92 20.92
N PRO A 513 12.84 25.07 20.41
CA PRO A 513 11.81 25.24 19.37
C PRO A 513 12.40 25.62 17.99
N ALA A 514 13.52 25.04 17.55
CA ALA A 514 14.13 25.38 16.26
C ALA A 514 13.17 25.26 15.05
N SER A 515 13.24 26.19 14.11
CA SER A 515 12.61 26.02 12.78
C SER A 515 13.36 24.97 11.94
N VAL A 516 12.63 24.20 11.12
CA VAL A 516 13.17 23.06 10.38
C VAL A 516 12.72 22.94 8.92
N VAL A 517 11.87 23.84 8.43
CA VAL A 517 11.20 23.65 7.14
C VAL A 517 12.16 23.53 5.95
N ALA A 518 13.26 24.30 5.94
CA ALA A 518 14.29 24.18 4.89
C ALA A 518 15.21 22.95 5.10
N GLY A 519 15.20 22.35 6.30
CA GLY A 519 15.89 21.12 6.60
C GLY A 519 15.50 19.97 5.67
N ASN A 520 14.21 19.85 5.37
CA ASN A 520 13.67 18.77 4.54
C ASN A 520 14.07 18.87 3.06
N VAL A 521 14.20 20.08 2.51
CA VAL A 521 14.42 20.30 1.06
C VAL A 521 15.85 20.77 0.72
N GLU A 522 16.43 21.68 1.51
CA GLU A 522 17.76 22.25 1.24
C GLU A 522 18.86 21.45 1.95
N THR A 523 18.74 21.31 3.28
CA THR A 523 19.78 20.68 4.10
C THR A 523 19.91 19.19 3.79
N SER A 524 18.81 18.48 3.52
CA SER A 524 18.80 17.06 3.13
C SER A 524 19.65 16.78 1.88
N THR A 525 19.57 17.65 0.87
CA THR A 525 20.39 17.60 -0.34
C THR A 525 21.87 17.78 0.01
N CYS A 526 22.17 18.70 0.92
CA CYS A 526 23.53 18.95 1.38
C CYS A 526 24.10 17.78 2.19
N ILE A 527 23.30 17.11 3.04
CA ILE A 527 23.70 15.88 3.75
C ILE A 527 24.09 14.81 2.73
N THR A 528 23.25 14.62 1.70
CA THR A 528 23.48 13.65 0.62
C THR A 528 24.78 13.94 -0.11
N ASN A 529 25.03 15.20 -0.48
CA ASN A 529 26.29 15.61 -1.13
C ASN A 529 27.51 15.39 -0.24
N ALA A 530 27.41 15.69 1.07
CA ALA A 530 28.50 15.46 2.01
C ALA A 530 28.83 13.97 2.15
N LEU A 531 27.80 13.11 2.18
CA LEU A 531 27.96 11.66 2.22
C LEU A 531 28.65 11.13 0.96
N TYR A 532 28.18 11.52 -0.23
CA TYR A 532 28.87 11.14 -1.48
C TYR A 532 30.31 11.66 -1.52
N GLY A 533 30.53 12.92 -1.13
CA GLY A 533 31.89 13.49 -1.04
C GLY A 533 32.82 12.72 -0.11
N ALA A 534 32.30 12.10 0.95
CA ALA A 534 33.09 11.25 1.83
C ALA A 534 33.34 9.85 1.24
N LEU A 535 32.41 9.33 0.44
CA LEU A 535 32.50 7.99 -0.15
C LEU A 535 33.36 7.95 -1.44
N GLY A 536 33.56 9.10 -2.08
CA GLY A 536 34.32 9.25 -3.33
C GLY A 536 33.43 9.03 -4.55
#